data_AF-G2Q407-F1
#
_entry.id   AF-G2Q407-F1
#
_cell.length_a   1.000
_cell.length_b   1.000
_cell.length_c   1.000
_cell.angle_alpha   90.00
_cell.angle_beta   90.00
_cell.angle_gamma   90.00
#
_symmetry.space_group_name_H-M   'P 1'
#
loop_
_entity.id
_entity.type
_entity.pdbx_description
1 polymer ?
#
loop_
_entity_poly.entity_id
_entity_poly.type
_entity_poly.pdbx_seq_one_letter_code
_entity_poly.pdbx_strand_id
1 'polypeptide(L)'
;MSAILSADDLNDFISPGVACIKPVETLPAQPPSSSEQPQSLEFEVILDGQQPSATGASTNAPAQISLTDCLACSGCVTSAEAVLVSLQSHNEVLSMLDSAPALRITRDSDGGSYGAGKFKVSGLEDPAAKLFVASVSPQTRANLAAACGGGVTARQAGWMIEQLLMGPAGLAAGGKHGNGFTWVVDTNTAREACLVLGSDEVLGRREGQGSSDSPTPPVLTSSCPGWVCYAEKTHPYVLPHLSRVKSPQALMGTMLKTALSRLLGIPPDRIWHLAVMPCFDKKLEASREELTDAVWAGSGKPGKGVRDVDCVITSKEVLMLAASRGVDFFGLPKSAPVQQPEFPDPTIQRFLFPAQHRKQVREEGTSGGNLHYILHDVQSRHPGSRIQMARGRNADVFEYSVVKPSGEAAFKAARYYGFRNIQNLVRKLKPAKPSRMPGGKPVGSARRPGSKSAGLDYAYVEVMACPGGCTNGGGQIKADDQVIIDRKGLGEKPGPDEQKAWLAEIDEAYFSGDEPDAAHGIGNGNSTGLVAGISPSHIRDTLAHWEDITGIQLDRLAYTSYREVVSDVGKPVSDTERVVQLAGKIGGGW
;
A
#
# COMPACT_ATOMS: atom_id res chain seq x y z
N MET A 1 25.72 -15.14 -37.92
CA MET A 1 26.58 -15.55 -36.79
C MET A 1 25.97 -14.95 -35.54
N SER A 2 25.39 -15.84 -34.75
CA SER A 2 24.62 -15.63 -33.52
C SER A 2 25.41 -14.85 -32.46
N ALA A 3 24.85 -13.73 -32.00
CA ALA A 3 25.20 -13.21 -30.69
C ALA A 3 24.61 -14.18 -29.67
N ILE A 4 25.49 -14.90 -28.98
CA ILE A 4 25.14 -15.85 -27.92
C ILE A 4 24.49 -15.03 -26.80
N LEU A 5 23.20 -15.25 -26.57
CA LEU A 5 22.46 -14.77 -25.41
C LEU A 5 23.12 -15.36 -24.15
N SER A 6 23.58 -14.49 -23.26
CA SER A 6 24.02 -14.89 -21.91
C SER A 6 22.79 -15.26 -21.07
N ALA A 7 22.91 -16.26 -20.20
CA ALA A 7 21.88 -16.62 -19.23
C ALA A 7 21.52 -15.46 -18.27
N ASP A 8 22.42 -14.49 -18.11
CA ASP A 8 22.19 -13.27 -17.34
C ASP A 8 21.25 -12.26 -18.04
N ASP A 9 21.16 -12.30 -19.38
CA ASP A 9 20.27 -11.43 -20.16
C ASP A 9 18.81 -11.90 -20.17
N LEU A 10 18.54 -13.08 -19.60
CA LEU A 10 17.21 -13.71 -19.49
C LEU A 10 16.63 -13.65 -18.08
N ASN A 11 17.35 -13.09 -17.11
CA ASN A 11 16.92 -13.03 -15.72
C ASN A 11 16.31 -11.66 -15.38
N ASP A 12 14.97 -11.58 -15.40
CA ASP A 12 14.17 -10.46 -14.88
C ASP A 12 14.11 -10.43 -13.34
N PHE A 13 15.17 -10.90 -12.67
CA PHE A 13 15.26 -11.00 -11.22
C PHE A 13 16.17 -9.91 -10.63
N ILE A 14 15.78 -9.40 -9.46
CA ILE A 14 16.56 -8.42 -8.69
C ILE A 14 17.63 -9.19 -7.90
N SER A 15 18.85 -9.26 -8.44
CA SER A 15 20.03 -9.45 -7.60
C SER A 15 20.13 -8.31 -6.58
N PRO A 16 20.69 -8.53 -5.37
CA PRO A 16 20.88 -7.46 -4.41
C PRO A 16 21.70 -6.32 -5.05
N GLY A 17 21.05 -5.16 -5.20
CA GLY A 17 21.61 -3.87 -5.59
C GLY A 17 22.69 -3.87 -6.69
N VAL A 18 22.31 -3.80 -7.97
CA VAL A 18 23.17 -3.10 -8.93
C VAL A 18 23.02 -1.60 -8.64
N ALA A 19 24.04 -1.03 -7.98
CA ALA A 19 24.11 0.37 -7.64
C ALA A 19 23.76 1.26 -8.84
N CYS A 20 22.89 2.24 -8.64
CA CYS A 20 22.69 3.30 -9.62
C CYS A 20 23.94 4.19 -9.60
N ILE A 21 24.92 3.88 -10.45
CA ILE A 21 26.11 4.70 -10.63
C ILE A 21 25.67 6.01 -11.30
N LYS A 22 25.59 7.08 -10.51
CA LYS A 22 25.72 8.44 -11.04
C LYS A 22 27.18 8.57 -11.51
N PRO A 23 27.48 8.94 -12.77
CA PRO A 23 28.86 9.22 -13.15
C PRO A 23 29.34 10.40 -12.31
N VAL A 24 30.24 10.12 -11.35
CA VAL A 24 31.01 11.17 -10.69
C VAL A 24 32.07 11.58 -11.69
N GLU A 25 32.07 12.86 -12.08
CA GLU A 25 33.17 13.46 -12.81
C GLU A 25 34.44 13.29 -11.98
N THR A 26 35.37 12.51 -12.50
CA THR A 26 36.63 12.13 -11.84
C THR A 26 37.49 13.37 -11.60
N LEU A 27 37.67 13.74 -10.34
CA LEU A 27 38.79 14.61 -9.94
C LEU A 27 40.04 13.73 -9.69
N PRO A 28 41.24 14.20 -10.07
CA PRO A 28 42.46 13.40 -10.00
C PRO A 28 42.99 13.25 -8.56
N ALA A 29 43.59 12.08 -8.27
CA ALA A 29 44.14 11.72 -6.96
C ALA A 29 45.42 12.51 -6.62
N GLN A 30 45.59 12.88 -5.34
CA GLN A 30 46.86 13.38 -4.80
C GLN A 30 47.66 12.27 -4.06
N PRO A 31 49.01 12.35 -4.05
CA PRO A 31 49.90 11.31 -3.52
C PRO A 31 50.13 11.42 -1.98
N PRO A 32 50.70 10.39 -1.33
CA PRO A 32 50.71 10.28 0.13
C PRO A 32 51.88 11.04 0.76
N SER A 33 51.70 11.52 1.99
CA SER A 33 52.81 11.92 2.86
C SER A 33 52.57 11.50 4.31
N SER A 34 53.69 11.32 5.00
CA SER A 34 53.99 10.49 6.16
C SER A 34 54.07 11.27 7.49
N SER A 35 54.08 10.49 8.59
CA SER A 35 54.61 10.77 9.95
C SER A 35 53.94 11.86 10.80
N GLU A 36 53.83 11.82 12.14
CA GLU A 36 53.94 10.84 13.25
C GLU A 36 53.52 11.61 14.53
N GLN A 37 52.63 11.04 15.37
CA GLN A 37 52.50 11.19 16.85
C GLN A 37 51.97 12.52 17.51
N PRO A 38 51.53 12.55 18.81
CA PRO A 38 50.17 12.10 19.23
C PRO A 38 49.45 12.97 20.32
N GLN A 39 48.18 12.64 20.57
CA GLN A 39 47.35 12.77 21.80
C GLN A 39 46.81 14.15 22.25
N SER A 40 45.51 14.38 22.00
CA SER A 40 44.52 14.69 23.06
C SER A 40 43.10 14.33 22.60
N LEU A 41 42.25 13.99 23.57
CA LEU A 41 41.01 13.21 23.50
C LEU A 41 39.82 13.98 22.92
N GLU A 42 39.28 13.56 21.77
CA GLU A 42 37.88 13.76 21.40
C GLU A 42 37.34 12.56 20.60
N PHE A 43 36.06 12.28 20.78
CA PHE A 43 35.33 11.08 20.37
C PHE A 43 35.28 10.90 18.84
N GLU A 44 35.78 9.78 18.34
CA GLU A 44 35.62 9.39 16.93
C GLU A 44 35.05 7.97 16.78
N VAL A 45 34.06 7.90 15.90
CA VAL A 45 33.27 6.72 15.50
C VAL A 45 34.12 5.87 14.55
N ILE A 46 34.38 4.61 14.90
CA ILE A 46 35.07 3.68 13.99
C ILE A 46 34.04 2.94 13.13
N LEU A 47 34.15 3.17 11.82
CA LEU A 47 33.60 2.38 10.72
C LEU A 47 34.68 1.40 10.21
N ASP A 48 34.20 0.23 9.80
CA ASP A 48 34.83 -0.83 8.98
C ASP A 48 35.83 -1.83 9.60
N GLY A 49 35.36 -3.09 9.68
CA GLY A 49 36.02 -4.16 8.92
C GLY A 49 36.98 -5.12 9.63
N GLN A 50 36.61 -5.72 10.77
CA GLN A 50 37.20 -7.00 11.21
C GLN A 50 36.14 -7.92 11.84
N GLN A 51 36.01 -9.14 11.31
CA GLN A 51 35.21 -10.23 11.89
C GLN A 51 35.78 -10.63 13.27
N PRO A 52 34.93 -10.80 14.30
CA PRO A 52 35.19 -11.73 15.37
C PRO A 52 34.48 -13.04 15.07
N SER A 53 35.27 -14.11 15.11
CA SER A 53 34.89 -15.51 15.16
C SER A 53 33.66 -15.78 16.05
N ALA A 54 32.75 -16.60 15.53
CA ALA A 54 31.56 -17.11 16.19
C ALA A 54 31.83 -17.65 17.60
N THR A 55 31.08 -17.16 18.58
CA THR A 55 30.60 -17.94 19.74
C THR A 55 29.43 -17.19 20.42
N GLY A 56 28.33 -17.88 20.66
CA GLY A 56 27.30 -17.47 21.63
C GLY A 56 26.02 -16.86 21.05
N ALA A 57 25.01 -17.70 20.88
CA ALA A 57 23.64 -17.32 20.57
C ALA A 57 23.05 -16.38 21.63
N SER A 58 22.46 -15.26 21.19
CA SER A 58 21.31 -14.64 21.86
C SER A 58 20.35 -14.09 20.81
N THR A 59 19.27 -14.84 20.60
CA THR A 59 18.09 -14.46 19.82
C THR A 59 17.32 -13.40 20.60
N ASN A 60 17.44 -12.11 20.23
CA ASN A 60 16.48 -11.02 20.51
C ASN A 60 17.05 -9.66 20.03
N ALA A 61 17.51 -9.57 18.79
CA ALA A 61 17.76 -8.27 18.16
C ALA A 61 16.53 -7.87 17.33
N PRO A 62 15.96 -6.67 17.50
CA PRO A 62 14.88 -6.19 16.64
C PRO A 62 15.36 -6.21 15.19
N ALA A 63 14.56 -6.79 14.29
CA ALA A 63 14.89 -6.88 12.87
C ALA A 63 15.22 -5.48 12.32
N GLN A 64 16.49 -5.25 11.98
CA GLN A 64 16.90 -4.00 11.35
C GLN A 64 16.48 -4.05 9.88
N ILE A 65 15.52 -3.20 9.51
CA ILE A 65 15.10 -3.02 8.12
C ILE A 65 16.21 -2.24 7.43
N SER A 66 16.91 -2.88 6.50
CA SER A 66 17.93 -2.25 5.69
C SER A 66 17.29 -1.41 4.56
N LEU A 67 18.01 -0.39 4.07
CA LEU A 67 17.57 0.40 2.91
C LEU A 67 17.36 -0.45 1.64
N THR A 68 17.90 -1.66 1.60
CA THR A 68 17.69 -2.65 0.53
C THR A 68 16.37 -3.42 0.65
N ASP A 69 15.73 -3.45 1.82
CA ASP A 69 14.46 -4.15 2.06
C ASP A 69 13.25 -3.35 1.58
N CYS A 70 13.42 -2.04 1.38
CA CYS A 70 12.49 -1.22 0.63
C CYS A 70 12.79 -1.39 -0.86
N LEU A 71 11.92 -2.13 -1.56
CA LEU A 71 11.99 -2.34 -3.02
C LEU A 71 11.98 -1.03 -3.84
N ALA A 72 11.77 0.13 -3.21
CA ALA A 72 12.00 1.43 -3.81
C ALA A 72 13.49 1.77 -3.83
N CYS A 73 14.17 1.32 -4.89
CA CYS A 73 15.50 1.77 -5.36
C CYS A 73 16.41 2.31 -4.26
N SER A 74 17.47 1.58 -3.89
CA SER A 74 18.57 2.05 -3.02
C SER A 74 18.85 3.57 -3.21
N GLY A 75 18.24 4.40 -2.35
CA GLY A 75 18.26 5.88 -2.48
C GLY A 75 16.90 6.60 -2.56
N CYS A 76 15.75 5.92 -2.63
CA CYS A 76 14.44 6.59 -2.58
C CYS A 76 13.92 6.80 -1.16
N VAL A 77 14.47 6.12 -0.16
CA VAL A 77 14.09 6.27 1.25
C VAL A 77 15.16 7.06 2.00
N THR A 78 14.78 8.13 2.71
CA THR A 78 15.71 8.90 3.56
C THR A 78 15.92 8.23 4.92
N SER A 79 16.97 8.60 5.66
CA SER A 79 17.17 8.10 7.03
C SER A 79 16.00 8.42 7.97
N ALA A 80 15.35 9.56 7.79
CA ALA A 80 14.15 9.92 8.56
C ALA A 80 12.96 9.01 8.23
N GLU A 81 12.79 8.66 6.96
CA GLU A 81 11.76 7.71 6.52
C GLU A 81 12.04 6.29 6.99
N ALA A 82 13.31 5.86 7.03
CA ALA A 82 13.68 4.58 7.61
C ALA A 82 13.28 4.52 9.09
N VAL A 83 13.51 5.61 9.85
CA VAL A 83 13.01 5.71 11.23
C VAL A 83 11.49 5.61 11.29
N LEU A 84 10.75 6.31 10.41
CA LEU A 84 9.29 6.22 10.37
C LEU A 84 8.75 4.81 10.09
N VAL A 85 9.45 4.07 9.22
CA VAL A 85 9.16 2.67 8.93
C VAL A 85 9.44 1.81 10.16
N SER A 86 10.54 2.04 10.88
CA SER A 86 10.87 1.29 12.10
C SER A 86 9.96 1.59 13.28
N LEU A 87 9.46 2.84 13.40
CA LEU A 87 8.53 3.24 14.46
C LEU A 87 7.17 2.54 14.36
N GLN A 88 6.76 2.13 13.16
CA GLN A 88 5.57 1.30 12.95
C GLN A 88 5.99 -0.16 12.93
N SER A 89 5.70 -0.92 13.98
CA SER A 89 6.13 -2.32 14.08
C SER A 89 5.20 -3.14 14.97
N HIS A 90 5.38 -4.45 14.98
CA HIS A 90 4.71 -5.34 15.95
C HIS A 90 4.93 -4.91 17.41
N ASN A 91 6.09 -4.33 17.75
CA ASN A 91 6.36 -3.81 19.09
C ASN A 91 5.50 -2.58 19.42
N GLU A 92 5.25 -1.71 18.45
CA GLU A 92 4.34 -0.57 18.61
C GLU A 92 2.90 -1.05 18.87
N VAL A 93 2.45 -2.09 18.16
CA VAL A 93 1.14 -2.72 18.41
C VAL A 93 1.04 -3.21 19.86
N LEU A 94 2.03 -3.97 20.34
CA LEU A 94 2.04 -4.48 21.70
C LEU A 94 2.13 -3.35 22.73
N SER A 95 2.98 -2.36 22.50
CA SER A 95 3.12 -1.19 23.38
C SER A 95 1.81 -0.42 23.50
N MET A 96 1.11 -0.18 22.40
CA MET A 96 -0.20 0.48 22.41
C MET A 96 -1.28 -0.36 23.11
N LEU A 97 -1.32 -1.67 22.87
CA LEU A 97 -2.25 -2.57 23.55
C LEU A 97 -1.98 -2.67 25.06
N ASP A 98 -0.74 -2.53 25.51
CA ASP A 98 -0.36 -2.64 26.92
C ASP A 98 -0.33 -1.29 27.66
N SER A 99 -0.31 -0.15 26.95
CA SER A 99 -0.26 1.19 27.57
C SER A 99 -1.63 1.84 27.76
N ALA A 100 -2.59 1.56 26.88
CA ALA A 100 -3.91 2.19 26.90
C ALA A 100 -5.00 1.14 27.21
N PRO A 101 -5.91 1.37 28.18
CA PRO A 101 -7.09 0.53 28.34
C PRO A 101 -7.96 0.53 27.07
N ALA A 102 -8.79 -0.49 26.87
CA ALA A 102 -9.68 -0.52 25.72
C ALA A 102 -11.07 0.05 26.01
N LEU A 103 -11.60 0.80 25.06
CA LEU A 103 -13.02 1.11 24.96
C LEU A 103 -13.78 -0.16 24.59
N ARG A 104 -14.90 -0.41 25.29
CA ARG A 104 -15.76 -1.58 25.06
C ARG A 104 -17.11 -1.15 24.53
N ILE A 105 -17.58 -1.84 23.49
CA ILE A 105 -18.83 -1.53 22.82
C ILE A 105 -19.85 -2.62 23.19
N THR A 106 -20.99 -2.18 23.72
CA THR A 106 -22.09 -3.06 24.10
C THR A 106 -23.36 -2.61 23.41
N ARG A 107 -24.20 -3.56 23.00
CA ARG A 107 -25.51 -3.25 22.43
C ARG A 107 -26.46 -2.90 23.57
N ASP A 108 -27.09 -1.75 23.47
CA ASP A 108 -28.18 -1.36 24.37
C ASP A 108 -29.44 -2.14 23.97
N SER A 109 -30.09 -2.75 24.96
CA SER A 109 -31.31 -3.54 24.75
C SER A 109 -32.57 -2.66 24.73
N ASP A 110 -32.47 -1.44 25.25
CA ASP A 110 -33.58 -0.48 25.36
C ASP A 110 -33.55 0.60 24.25
N GLY A 111 -32.51 0.61 23.40
CA GLY A 111 -32.32 1.56 22.32
C GLY A 111 -33.15 1.25 21.07
N GLY A 112 -33.92 2.22 20.58
CA GLY A 112 -34.77 2.11 19.38
C GLY A 112 -34.04 1.67 18.11
N SER A 113 -34.82 1.20 17.12
CA SER A 113 -34.36 0.41 15.97
C SER A 113 -33.41 1.10 14.97
N TYR A 114 -33.15 2.41 15.10
CA TYR A 114 -32.20 3.16 14.26
C TYR A 114 -31.59 4.35 15.03
N GLY A 115 -30.26 4.52 15.00
CA GLY A 115 -29.57 5.73 15.47
C GLY A 115 -28.64 5.56 16.68
N ALA A 116 -27.96 6.66 17.05
CA ALA A 116 -26.88 6.83 18.03
C ALA A 116 -27.19 6.44 19.50
N GLY A 117 -28.24 5.65 19.74
CA GLY A 117 -28.64 5.10 21.05
C GLY A 117 -28.64 3.57 21.13
N LYS A 118 -28.28 2.84 20.06
CA LYS A 118 -28.24 1.36 20.06
C LYS A 118 -26.95 0.79 20.68
N PHE A 119 -25.89 1.59 20.79
CA PHE A 119 -24.59 1.14 21.29
C PHE A 119 -24.13 2.02 22.43
N LYS A 120 -23.67 1.39 23.51
CA LYS A 120 -23.05 2.05 24.65
C LYS A 120 -21.55 1.78 24.64
N VAL A 121 -20.77 2.84 24.81
CA VAL A 121 -19.32 2.78 24.95
C VAL A 121 -18.93 2.89 26.42
N SER A 122 -18.25 1.88 26.94
CA SER A 122 -17.70 1.85 28.29
C SER A 122 -16.19 2.14 28.27
N GLY A 123 -15.66 2.75 29.34
CA GLY A 123 -14.25 3.15 29.42
C GLY A 123 -13.98 4.61 28.99
N LEU A 124 -15.03 5.41 28.79
CA LEU A 124 -14.90 6.82 28.38
C LEU A 124 -14.33 7.71 29.50
N GLU A 125 -14.50 7.29 30.75
CA GLU A 125 -13.97 7.94 31.95
C GLU A 125 -12.45 8.00 31.98
N ASP A 126 -11.77 7.05 31.32
CA ASP A 126 -10.33 7.09 31.13
C ASP A 126 -10.00 7.81 29.80
N PRO A 127 -9.33 8.97 29.82
CA PRO A 127 -8.97 9.69 28.60
C PRO A 127 -7.97 8.94 27.72
N ALA A 128 -7.17 8.03 28.29
CA ALA A 128 -6.18 7.23 27.57
C ALA A 128 -6.82 6.04 26.84
N ALA A 129 -8.04 5.63 27.20
CA ALA A 129 -8.62 4.39 26.67
C ALA A 129 -8.91 4.48 25.16
N LYS A 130 -8.55 3.46 24.38
CA LYS A 130 -8.69 3.45 22.91
C LYS A 130 -9.62 2.34 22.42
N LEU A 131 -10.30 2.59 21.31
CA LEU A 131 -11.01 1.58 20.55
C LEU A 131 -10.07 1.02 19.48
N PHE A 132 -9.73 -0.26 19.58
CA PHE A 132 -8.80 -0.92 18.66
C PHE A 132 -9.56 -1.57 17.49
N VAL A 133 -9.21 -1.19 16.27
CA VAL A 133 -9.74 -1.76 15.01
C VAL A 133 -8.61 -2.11 14.06
N ALA A 134 -8.80 -3.14 13.24
CA ALA A 134 -7.78 -3.56 12.29
C ALA A 134 -8.36 -3.79 10.89
N SER A 135 -7.52 -3.63 9.89
CA SER A 135 -7.78 -3.98 8.50
C SER A 135 -6.72 -4.94 7.98
N VAL A 136 -7.11 -5.91 7.16
CA VAL A 136 -6.18 -6.94 6.64
C VAL A 136 -6.26 -7.03 5.12
N SER A 137 -5.10 -7.01 4.47
CA SER A 137 -5.01 -7.17 3.02
C SER A 137 -5.22 -8.63 2.58
N PRO A 138 -5.82 -8.89 1.41
CA PRO A 138 -5.88 -10.25 0.84
C PRO A 138 -4.49 -10.81 0.51
N GLN A 139 -3.53 -9.97 0.13
CA GLN A 139 -2.16 -10.42 -0.18
C GLN A 139 -1.45 -10.97 1.06
N THR A 140 -1.70 -10.38 2.24
CA THR A 140 -1.18 -10.92 3.51
C THR A 140 -1.82 -12.25 3.84
N ARG A 141 -3.15 -12.38 3.70
CA ARG A 141 -3.85 -13.66 3.91
C ARG A 141 -3.32 -14.75 2.99
N ALA A 142 -3.11 -14.45 1.71
CA ALA A 142 -2.55 -15.39 0.75
C ALA A 142 -1.11 -15.81 1.11
N ASN A 143 -0.27 -14.87 1.53
CA ASN A 143 1.11 -15.16 1.93
C ASN A 143 1.18 -16.03 3.19
N LEU A 144 0.35 -15.74 4.19
CA LEU A 144 0.25 -16.55 5.41
C LEU A 144 -0.36 -17.94 5.14
N ALA A 145 -1.32 -18.03 4.23
CA ALA A 145 -1.88 -19.31 3.79
C ALA A 145 -0.81 -20.20 3.13
N ALA A 146 -0.03 -19.65 2.20
CA ALA A 146 1.11 -20.35 1.60
C ALA A 146 2.16 -20.75 2.65
N ALA A 147 2.44 -19.89 3.63
CA ALA A 147 3.37 -20.19 4.72
C ALA A 147 2.88 -21.32 5.64
N CYS A 148 1.56 -21.45 5.83
CA CYS A 148 0.98 -22.57 6.56
C CYS A 148 1.21 -23.90 5.82
N GLY A 149 1.12 -23.90 4.48
CA GLY A 149 1.18 -25.10 3.65
C GLY A 149 -0.04 -26.00 3.84
N GLY A 150 -0.01 -27.20 3.25
CA GLY A 150 -1.04 -28.23 3.47
C GLY A 150 -2.44 -27.86 2.99
N GLY A 151 -2.56 -27.02 1.95
CA GLY A 151 -3.84 -26.63 1.36
C GLY A 151 -4.65 -25.61 2.17
N VAL A 152 -4.02 -24.89 3.10
CA VAL A 152 -4.68 -23.81 3.83
C VAL A 152 -5.11 -22.70 2.86
N THR A 153 -6.37 -22.29 2.92
CA THR A 153 -6.91 -21.23 2.06
C THR A 153 -6.64 -19.84 2.63
N ALA A 154 -6.69 -18.80 1.79
CA ALA A 154 -6.58 -17.42 2.24
C ALA A 154 -7.66 -17.04 3.28
N ARG A 155 -8.86 -17.64 3.22
CA ARG A 155 -9.91 -17.44 4.23
C ARG A 155 -9.56 -18.06 5.57
N GLN A 156 -9.04 -19.28 5.56
CA GLN A 156 -8.57 -19.94 6.79
C GLN A 156 -7.43 -19.15 7.44
N ALA A 157 -6.48 -18.65 6.66
CA ALA A 157 -5.45 -17.75 7.17
C ALA A 157 -6.05 -16.44 7.72
N GLY A 158 -7.11 -15.91 7.10
CA GLY A 158 -7.91 -14.80 7.63
C GLY A 158 -8.45 -15.09 9.03
N TRP A 159 -9.06 -16.26 9.23
CA TRP A 159 -9.54 -16.66 10.56
C TRP A 159 -8.41 -16.80 11.57
N MET A 160 -7.25 -17.33 11.18
CA MET A 160 -6.08 -17.38 12.08
C MET A 160 -5.63 -15.98 12.50
N ILE A 161 -5.66 -14.99 11.60
CA ILE A 161 -5.38 -13.59 11.93
C ILE A 161 -6.44 -13.02 12.87
N GLU A 162 -7.72 -13.29 12.64
CA GLU A 162 -8.80 -12.87 13.54
C GLU A 162 -8.67 -13.50 14.94
N GLN A 163 -8.30 -14.78 15.02
CA GLN A 163 -8.01 -15.45 16.30
C GLN A 163 -6.82 -14.81 17.02
N LEU A 164 -5.77 -14.42 16.29
CA LEU A 164 -4.65 -13.69 16.86
C LEU A 164 -5.09 -12.32 17.38
N LEU A 165 -5.78 -11.52 16.57
CA LEU A 165 -6.09 -10.13 16.89
C LEU A 165 -7.24 -9.96 17.89
N MET A 166 -8.25 -10.84 17.83
CA MET A 166 -9.50 -10.72 18.58
C MET A 166 -9.70 -11.82 19.63
N GLY A 167 -9.11 -12.99 19.40
CA GLY A 167 -9.36 -14.18 20.21
C GLY A 167 -8.80 -14.05 21.63
N PRO A 168 -9.43 -14.70 22.62
CA PRO A 168 -8.96 -14.65 24.01
C PRO A 168 -7.59 -15.32 24.21
N ALA A 169 -7.23 -16.27 23.34
CA ALA A 169 -5.91 -16.92 23.30
C ALA A 169 -4.92 -16.20 22.36
N GLY A 170 -5.34 -15.10 21.72
CA GLY A 170 -4.51 -14.27 20.85
C GLY A 170 -3.79 -13.17 21.64
N LEU A 171 -3.77 -11.95 21.12
CA LEU A 171 -3.03 -10.82 21.69
C LEU A 171 -3.50 -10.38 23.08
N ALA A 172 -4.78 -10.64 23.38
CA ALA A 172 -5.34 -10.40 24.70
C ALA A 172 -4.68 -11.28 25.77
N ALA A 173 -4.21 -12.48 25.41
CA ALA A 173 -3.46 -13.34 26.30
C ALA A 173 -2.11 -12.70 26.64
N GLY A 174 -1.81 -12.58 27.93
CA GLY A 174 -0.56 -12.00 28.42
C GLY A 174 -0.48 -10.47 28.35
N GLY A 175 -1.55 -9.78 27.94
CA GLY A 175 -1.59 -8.31 27.91
C GLY A 175 -2.02 -7.66 29.20
N LYS A 176 -1.41 -6.52 29.53
CA LYS A 176 -1.66 -5.80 30.78
C LYS A 176 -3.14 -5.45 30.97
N HIS A 177 -3.81 -5.09 29.86
CA HIS A 177 -5.22 -4.71 29.84
C HIS A 177 -6.13 -5.79 29.22
N GLY A 178 -5.59 -6.94 28.83
CA GLY A 178 -6.35 -7.96 28.11
C GLY A 178 -6.96 -7.42 26.81
N ASN A 179 -6.25 -6.54 26.13
CA ASN A 179 -6.76 -5.86 24.94
C ASN A 179 -6.70 -6.77 23.70
N GLY A 180 -7.79 -6.77 22.96
CA GLY A 180 -7.90 -7.31 21.61
C GLY A 180 -8.61 -6.30 20.70
N PHE A 181 -8.56 -6.56 19.40
CA PHE A 181 -9.24 -5.74 18.41
C PHE A 181 -10.75 -6.00 18.44
N THR A 182 -11.53 -4.93 18.34
CA THR A 182 -13.01 -5.00 18.35
C THR A 182 -13.53 -5.45 16.99
N TRP A 183 -12.90 -4.96 15.92
CA TRP A 183 -13.20 -5.35 14.55
C TRP A 183 -11.94 -5.61 13.76
N VAL A 184 -11.99 -6.64 12.90
CA VAL A 184 -10.99 -6.93 11.88
C VAL A 184 -11.72 -6.96 10.55
N VAL A 185 -11.47 -5.95 9.70
CA VAL A 185 -12.15 -5.77 8.42
C VAL A 185 -11.25 -6.16 7.23
N ASP A 186 -11.89 -6.61 6.16
CA ASP A 186 -11.20 -6.90 4.90
C ASP A 186 -10.95 -5.61 4.11
N THR A 187 -9.68 -5.33 3.78
CA THR A 187 -9.31 -4.17 2.95
C THR A 187 -9.91 -4.26 1.53
N ASN A 188 -10.35 -5.44 1.06
CA ASN A 188 -11.01 -5.60 -0.23
C ASN A 188 -12.28 -4.77 -0.37
N THR A 189 -13.02 -4.52 0.70
CA THR A 189 -14.26 -3.73 0.63
C THR A 189 -13.94 -2.28 0.23
N ALA A 190 -12.97 -1.66 0.91
CA ALA A 190 -12.43 -0.35 0.50
C ALA A 190 -11.76 -0.39 -0.89
N ARG A 191 -11.15 -1.53 -1.28
CA ARG A 191 -10.62 -1.70 -2.64
C ARG A 191 -11.72 -1.60 -3.69
N GLU A 192 -12.87 -2.26 -3.51
CA GLU A 192 -13.99 -2.15 -4.44
C GLU A 192 -14.48 -0.70 -4.57
N ALA A 193 -14.52 0.05 -3.47
CA ALA A 193 -14.80 1.48 -3.52
C ALA A 193 -13.76 2.28 -4.32
N CYS A 194 -12.46 2.03 -4.12
CA CYS A 194 -11.39 2.64 -4.91
C CYS A 194 -11.51 2.31 -6.40
N LEU A 195 -11.93 1.10 -6.77
CA LEU A 195 -12.10 0.70 -8.18
C LEU A 195 -13.18 1.54 -8.87
N VAL A 196 -14.33 1.71 -8.23
CA VAL A 196 -15.42 2.54 -8.75
C VAL A 196 -14.99 4.01 -8.84
N LEU A 197 -14.41 4.55 -7.76
CA LEU A 197 -13.94 5.93 -7.71
C LEU A 197 -12.85 6.23 -8.75
N GLY A 198 -11.89 5.32 -8.94
CA GLY A 198 -10.84 5.45 -9.94
C GLY A 198 -11.39 5.38 -11.36
N SER A 199 -12.41 4.55 -11.61
CA SER A 199 -13.11 4.54 -12.89
C SER A 199 -13.89 5.81 -13.15
N ASP A 200 -14.60 6.33 -12.14
CA ASP A 200 -15.32 7.60 -12.23
C ASP A 200 -14.35 8.78 -12.45
N GLU A 201 -13.15 8.77 -11.84
CA GLU A 201 -12.12 9.79 -12.08
C GLU A 201 -11.56 9.76 -13.52
N VAL A 202 -11.34 8.56 -14.08
CA VAL A 202 -10.82 8.38 -15.44
C VAL A 202 -11.89 8.68 -16.49
N LEU A 203 -13.13 8.22 -16.28
CA LEU A 203 -14.20 8.26 -17.28
C LEU A 203 -15.15 9.45 -17.12
N GLY A 204 -15.20 10.08 -15.94
CA GLY A 204 -16.09 11.22 -15.64
C GLY A 204 -15.70 12.52 -16.35
N ARG A 205 -14.60 12.52 -17.11
CA ARG A 205 -14.13 13.68 -17.87
C ARG A 205 -14.99 13.90 -19.11
N ARG A 206 -15.79 14.96 -19.10
CA ARG A 206 -16.44 15.48 -20.31
C ARG A 206 -15.45 16.37 -21.06
N GLU A 207 -15.31 16.17 -22.37
CA GLU A 207 -14.56 17.07 -23.25
C GLU A 207 -15.03 18.53 -23.03
N GLY A 208 -14.10 19.42 -22.68
CA GLY A 208 -14.39 20.85 -22.49
C GLY A 208 -14.69 21.33 -21.07
N GLN A 209 -14.77 20.45 -20.07
CA GLN A 209 -14.82 20.83 -18.65
C GLN A 209 -13.52 20.44 -17.92
N GLY A 210 -12.47 21.23 -18.11
CA GLY A 210 -11.29 21.15 -17.27
C GLY A 210 -11.57 21.79 -15.92
N SER A 211 -12.07 21.03 -14.94
CA SER A 211 -11.87 21.44 -13.54
C SER A 211 -10.37 21.38 -13.24
N SER A 212 -9.85 22.36 -12.49
CA SER A 212 -8.45 22.41 -12.04
C SER A 212 -8.00 21.19 -11.26
N ASP A 213 -8.95 20.35 -10.85
CA ASP A 213 -8.81 19.33 -9.81
C ASP A 213 -8.72 17.89 -10.33
N SER A 214 -8.82 17.67 -11.65
CA SER A 214 -8.76 16.31 -12.24
C SER A 214 -7.37 15.94 -12.80
N PRO A 215 -6.86 14.70 -12.61
CA PRO A 215 -5.49 14.32 -13.00
C PRO A 215 -5.26 14.29 -14.51
N THR A 216 -4.29 15.01 -15.07
CA THR A 216 -4.01 15.08 -16.52
C THR A 216 -3.79 13.70 -17.17
N PRO A 217 -4.35 13.38 -18.36
CA PRO A 217 -4.11 12.10 -19.03
C PRO A 217 -2.64 11.93 -19.47
N PRO A 218 -2.09 10.70 -19.48
CA PRO A 218 -2.70 9.49 -18.92
C PRO A 218 -2.83 9.60 -17.41
N VAL A 219 -3.97 9.18 -16.86
CA VAL A 219 -4.14 9.06 -15.41
C VAL A 219 -3.32 7.87 -14.93
N LEU A 220 -2.47 8.08 -13.93
CA LEU A 220 -1.58 7.08 -13.38
C LEU A 220 -2.10 6.62 -12.02
N THR A 221 -2.12 5.32 -11.77
CA THR A 221 -2.54 4.82 -10.44
C THR A 221 -1.68 5.38 -9.31
N SER A 222 -2.25 5.48 -8.11
CA SER A 222 -1.60 6.01 -6.91
C SER A 222 -1.63 5.05 -5.71
N SER A 223 -2.23 3.87 -5.84
CA SER A 223 -2.38 2.94 -4.72
C SER A 223 -1.06 2.32 -4.22
N CYS A 224 0.01 2.43 -5.02
CA CYS A 224 1.35 1.93 -4.73
C CYS A 224 2.25 3.05 -4.15
N PRO A 225 2.57 3.03 -2.85
CA PRO A 225 3.30 4.13 -2.23
C PRO A 225 4.75 4.26 -2.72
N GLY A 226 5.43 3.14 -3.01
CA GLY A 226 6.79 3.19 -3.60
C GLY A 226 6.83 3.93 -4.94
N TRP A 227 5.77 3.83 -5.74
CA TRP A 227 5.62 4.61 -6.97
C TRP A 227 5.37 6.10 -6.69
N VAL A 228 4.45 6.41 -5.77
CA VAL A 228 4.15 7.80 -5.38
C VAL A 228 5.38 8.50 -4.81
N CYS A 229 6.08 7.88 -3.86
CA CYS A 229 7.32 8.42 -3.28
C CYS A 229 8.39 8.68 -4.36
N TYR A 230 8.52 7.78 -5.34
CA TYR A 230 9.42 7.97 -6.46
C TYR A 230 9.02 9.18 -7.30
N ALA A 231 7.74 9.30 -7.67
CA ALA A 231 7.23 10.42 -8.47
C ALA A 231 7.46 11.77 -7.76
N GLU A 232 7.14 11.88 -6.48
CA GLU A 232 7.27 13.11 -5.68
C GLU A 232 8.71 13.61 -5.55
N LYS A 233 9.66 12.68 -5.39
CA LYS A 233 11.08 13.01 -5.16
C LYS A 233 11.87 13.24 -6.42
N THR A 234 11.57 12.48 -7.46
CA THR A 234 12.46 12.37 -8.62
C THR A 234 11.86 12.95 -9.88
N HIS A 235 10.53 12.98 -9.98
CA HIS A 235 9.83 13.39 -11.19
C HIS A 235 8.54 14.18 -10.91
N PRO A 236 8.63 15.39 -10.30
CA PRO A 236 7.46 16.18 -9.88
C PRO A 236 6.49 16.53 -11.02
N TYR A 237 7.00 16.60 -12.26
CA TYR A 237 6.17 16.81 -13.45
C TYR A 237 5.15 15.68 -13.71
N VAL A 238 5.29 14.54 -13.04
CA VAL A 238 4.34 13.41 -13.12
C VAL A 238 3.17 13.58 -12.15
N LEU A 239 3.30 14.37 -11.09
CA LEU A 239 2.27 14.51 -10.06
C LEU A 239 0.89 14.92 -10.60
N PRO A 240 0.77 15.83 -11.60
CA PRO A 240 -0.52 16.16 -12.19
C PRO A 240 -1.22 14.97 -12.85
N HIS A 241 -0.52 13.90 -13.16
CA HIS A 241 -1.07 12.69 -13.78
C HIS A 241 -1.54 11.66 -12.75
N LEU A 242 -1.14 11.76 -11.47
CA LEU A 242 -1.51 10.78 -10.46
C LEU A 242 -2.99 10.87 -10.11
N SER A 243 -3.67 9.72 -10.08
CA SER A 243 -5.02 9.56 -9.52
C SER A 243 -5.06 10.14 -8.12
N ARG A 244 -6.08 10.91 -7.78
CA ARG A 244 -6.23 11.50 -6.44
C ARG A 244 -6.95 10.56 -5.47
N VAL A 245 -7.50 9.44 -5.94
CA VAL A 245 -8.20 8.48 -5.08
C VAL A 245 -7.24 7.94 -4.03
N LYS A 246 -7.64 7.97 -2.75
CA LYS A 246 -6.89 7.36 -1.65
C LYS A 246 -6.68 5.87 -1.92
N SER A 247 -5.57 5.31 -1.46
CA SER A 247 -5.39 3.86 -1.55
C SER A 247 -6.41 3.11 -0.67
N PRO A 248 -6.66 1.81 -0.91
CA PRO A 248 -7.60 1.05 -0.10
C PRO A 248 -7.29 1.07 1.41
N GLN A 249 -6.00 1.12 1.79
CA GLN A 249 -5.59 1.29 3.19
C GLN A 249 -6.07 2.62 3.75
N ALA A 250 -5.77 3.72 3.05
CA ALA A 250 -6.06 5.07 3.50
C ALA A 250 -7.57 5.33 3.52
N LEU A 251 -8.30 4.85 2.49
CA LEU A 251 -9.76 4.95 2.41
C LEU A 251 -10.41 4.17 3.56
N MET A 252 -9.96 2.95 3.84
CA MET A 252 -10.46 2.15 4.96
C MET A 252 -10.23 2.85 6.30
N GLY A 253 -9.02 3.38 6.53
CA GLY A 253 -8.70 4.12 7.75
C GLY A 253 -9.58 5.36 7.94
N THR A 254 -9.77 6.13 6.86
CA THR A 254 -10.66 7.31 6.87
C THR A 254 -12.10 6.88 7.20
N MET A 255 -12.62 5.83 6.57
CA MET A 255 -13.97 5.33 6.79
C MET A 255 -14.18 4.85 8.22
N LEU A 256 -13.28 4.01 8.74
CA LEU A 256 -13.38 3.52 10.10
C LEU A 256 -13.36 4.67 11.12
N LYS A 257 -12.40 5.61 11.01
CA LYS A 257 -12.29 6.71 11.96
C LYS A 257 -13.45 7.68 11.91
N THR A 258 -13.86 8.10 10.72
CA THR A 258 -14.96 9.07 10.56
C THR A 258 -16.32 8.45 10.93
N ALA A 259 -16.61 7.23 10.47
CA ALA A 259 -17.87 6.56 10.77
C ALA A 259 -17.97 6.23 12.27
N LEU A 260 -16.95 5.58 12.86
CA LEU A 260 -17.01 5.23 14.29
C LEU A 260 -16.99 6.46 15.19
N SER A 261 -16.22 7.50 14.86
CA SER A 261 -16.19 8.73 15.65
C SER A 261 -17.58 9.36 15.72
N ARG A 262 -18.26 9.42 14.57
CA ARG A 262 -19.59 9.99 14.47
C ARG A 262 -20.68 9.12 15.09
N LEU A 263 -20.66 7.81 14.84
CA LEU A 263 -21.70 6.88 15.29
C LEU A 263 -21.63 6.58 16.79
N LEU A 264 -20.43 6.59 17.37
CA LEU A 264 -20.21 6.29 18.80
C LEU A 264 -20.01 7.55 19.65
N GLY A 265 -19.92 8.73 19.02
CA GLY A 265 -19.69 9.99 19.73
C GLY A 265 -18.33 10.08 20.42
N ILE A 266 -17.32 9.36 19.93
CA ILE A 266 -15.95 9.38 20.47
C ILE A 266 -15.02 10.16 19.52
N PRO A 267 -14.04 10.91 20.03
CA PRO A 267 -13.14 11.65 19.15
C PRO A 267 -12.21 10.72 18.36
N PRO A 268 -11.76 11.10 17.15
CA PRO A 268 -11.00 10.23 16.25
C PRO A 268 -9.69 9.71 16.84
N ASP A 269 -9.06 10.47 17.75
CA ASP A 269 -7.84 10.09 18.45
C ASP A 269 -8.07 8.91 19.41
N ARG A 270 -9.31 8.65 19.82
CA ARG A 270 -9.71 7.50 20.64
C ARG A 270 -9.90 6.23 19.80
N ILE A 271 -9.80 6.30 18.48
CA ILE A 271 -9.89 5.15 17.57
C ILE A 271 -8.50 4.85 17.05
N TRP A 272 -7.99 3.66 17.35
CA TRP A 272 -6.67 3.21 16.93
C TRP A 272 -6.79 2.11 15.88
N HIS A 273 -6.31 2.40 14.68
CA HIS A 273 -6.42 1.57 13.50
C HIS A 273 -5.08 0.92 13.12
N LEU A 274 -5.05 -0.40 13.15
CA LEU A 274 -3.96 -1.23 12.61
C LEU A 274 -4.26 -1.66 11.17
N ALA A 275 -3.33 -1.44 10.25
CA ALA A 275 -3.40 -2.02 8.91
C ALA A 275 -2.35 -3.13 8.75
N VAL A 276 -2.79 -4.31 8.30
CA VAL A 276 -1.92 -5.45 8.00
C VAL A 276 -1.74 -5.58 6.49
N MET A 277 -0.52 -5.29 6.00
CA MET A 277 -0.26 -5.03 4.58
C MET A 277 0.95 -5.82 4.05
N PRO A 278 1.05 -6.06 2.72
CA PRO A 278 2.14 -6.84 2.15
C PRO A 278 3.40 -5.99 1.87
N CYS A 279 3.49 -4.75 2.36
CA CYS A 279 4.47 -3.77 1.87
C CYS A 279 4.96 -2.85 2.99
N PHE A 280 6.27 -2.57 3.03
CA PHE A 280 6.86 -1.59 3.95
C PHE A 280 6.46 -0.15 3.61
N ASP A 281 6.34 0.20 2.33
CA ASP A 281 6.02 1.57 1.91
C ASP A 281 4.61 2.00 2.35
N LYS A 282 3.74 1.04 2.72
CA LYS A 282 2.44 1.33 3.35
C LYS A 282 2.58 2.00 4.72
N LYS A 283 3.68 1.75 5.44
CA LYS A 283 4.06 2.49 6.66
C LYS A 283 4.35 3.95 6.34
N LEU A 284 5.08 4.22 5.25
CA LEU A 284 5.35 5.59 4.79
C LEU A 284 4.08 6.31 4.37
N GLU A 285 3.17 5.61 3.67
CA GLU A 285 1.85 6.15 3.33
C GLU A 285 1.07 6.55 4.59
N ALA A 286 0.99 5.68 5.60
CA ALA A 286 0.26 5.97 6.84
C ALA A 286 0.83 7.18 7.62
N SER A 287 2.09 7.54 7.38
CA SER A 287 2.75 8.70 8.01
C SER A 287 2.57 10.01 7.24
N ARG A 288 1.79 10.03 6.15
CA ARG A 288 1.58 11.24 5.34
C ARG A 288 0.65 12.22 6.05
N GLU A 289 1.03 13.50 6.09
CA GLU A 289 0.28 14.56 6.77
C GLU A 289 -1.11 14.79 6.15
N GLU A 290 -1.24 14.57 4.84
CA GLU A 290 -2.50 14.67 4.12
C GLU A 290 -3.46 13.49 4.38
N LEU A 291 -3.01 12.45 5.09
CA LEU A 291 -3.83 11.30 5.51
C LEU A 291 -4.11 11.39 7.02
N THR A 292 -4.66 12.55 7.40
CA THR A 292 -5.03 12.88 8.78
C THR A 292 -6.37 13.58 8.84
N ASP A 293 -6.94 13.64 10.05
CA ASP A 293 -8.17 14.39 10.35
C ASP A 293 -8.09 15.88 10.02
N ALA A 294 -6.90 16.48 9.99
CA ALA A 294 -6.74 17.86 9.56
C ALA A 294 -7.30 18.09 8.14
N VAL A 295 -7.21 17.09 7.26
CA VAL A 295 -7.68 17.16 5.86
C VAL A 295 -9.19 16.97 5.76
N TRP A 296 -9.78 15.96 6.42
CA TRP A 296 -11.21 15.66 6.29
C TRP A 296 -12.10 16.35 7.34
N ALA A 297 -11.57 16.84 8.46
CA ALA A 297 -12.34 17.59 9.48
C ALA A 297 -12.44 19.09 9.17
N GLY A 298 -11.51 19.65 8.40
CA GLY A 298 -11.69 20.97 7.77
C GLY A 298 -11.29 22.13 8.66
N SER A 299 -10.53 21.83 9.69
CA SER A 299 -9.96 22.81 10.60
C SER A 299 -8.94 23.72 9.91
N GLY A 300 -8.41 23.34 8.74
CA GLY A 300 -7.49 24.16 7.93
C GLY A 300 -6.18 24.48 8.66
N LYS A 301 -5.92 23.84 9.80
CA LYS A 301 -4.74 24.08 10.63
C LYS A 301 -3.66 23.07 10.25
N PRO A 302 -2.54 23.50 9.64
CA PRO A 302 -1.37 22.63 9.51
C PRO A 302 -0.91 22.22 10.91
N GLY A 303 -0.82 20.92 11.16
CA GLY A 303 -0.49 20.33 12.46
C GLY A 303 -0.54 18.80 12.44
N LYS A 304 -0.08 18.16 13.53
CA LYS A 304 0.08 16.71 13.72
C LYS A 304 -1.26 15.97 13.89
N GLY A 305 -2.19 16.16 12.97
CA GLY A 305 -3.54 15.60 13.00
C GLY A 305 -3.56 14.10 13.31
N VAL A 306 -4.71 13.60 13.75
CA VAL A 306 -4.94 12.17 13.96
C VAL A 306 -4.84 11.45 12.63
N ARG A 307 -3.88 10.53 12.51
CA ARG A 307 -3.65 9.73 11.30
C ARG A 307 -4.88 8.90 10.94
N ASP A 308 -5.15 8.73 9.66
CA ASP A 308 -6.20 7.80 9.18
C ASP A 308 -5.85 6.34 9.54
N VAL A 309 -4.55 6.02 9.60
CA VAL A 309 -3.98 4.71 9.98
C VAL A 309 -2.88 4.92 11.01
N ASP A 310 -3.02 4.34 12.20
CA ASP A 310 -2.10 4.60 13.31
C ASP A 310 -0.86 3.71 13.27
N CYS A 311 -1.01 2.47 12.82
CA CYS A 311 0.13 1.56 12.67
C CYS A 311 -0.09 0.66 11.49
N VAL A 312 0.97 0.43 10.73
CA VAL A 312 1.00 -0.59 9.68
C VAL A 312 1.99 -1.66 10.09
N ILE A 313 1.60 -2.92 9.99
CA ILE A 313 2.51 -4.07 10.12
C ILE A 313 2.47 -4.90 8.85
N THR A 314 3.59 -5.56 8.56
CA THR A 314 3.69 -6.42 7.38
C THR A 314 3.23 -7.86 7.65
N SER A 315 3.07 -8.65 6.58
CA SER A 315 2.75 -10.08 6.69
C SER A 315 3.78 -10.85 7.54
N LYS A 316 5.07 -10.52 7.40
CA LYS A 316 6.13 -11.09 8.24
C LYS A 316 6.00 -10.65 9.71
N GLU A 317 5.64 -9.40 9.94
CA GLU A 317 5.46 -8.87 11.30
C GLU A 317 4.24 -9.47 12.03
N VAL A 318 3.27 -10.07 11.33
CA VAL A 318 2.20 -10.86 11.97
C VAL A 318 2.78 -12.05 12.74
N LEU A 319 3.75 -12.75 12.15
CA LEU A 319 4.42 -13.89 12.82
C LEU A 319 5.27 -13.41 14.00
N MET A 320 5.96 -12.28 13.84
CA MET A 320 6.73 -11.67 14.93
C MET A 320 5.80 -11.24 16.08
N LEU A 321 4.66 -10.63 15.76
CA LEU A 321 3.64 -10.20 16.72
C LEU A 321 3.10 -11.38 17.53
N ALA A 322 2.80 -12.51 16.87
CA ALA A 322 2.37 -13.74 17.55
C ALA A 322 3.49 -14.29 18.45
N ALA A 323 4.71 -14.41 17.94
CA ALA A 323 5.86 -14.92 18.68
C ALA A 323 6.18 -14.06 19.92
N SER A 324 6.14 -12.73 19.81
CA SER A 324 6.35 -11.80 20.93
C SER A 324 5.31 -11.94 22.03
N ARG A 325 4.12 -12.47 21.72
CA ARG A 325 3.07 -12.78 22.70
C ARG A 325 3.06 -14.26 23.14
N GLY A 326 4.05 -15.05 22.72
CA GLY A 326 4.13 -16.47 23.00
C GLY A 326 3.05 -17.31 22.29
N VAL A 327 2.45 -16.78 21.23
CA VAL A 327 1.41 -17.46 20.45
C VAL A 327 2.06 -18.13 19.23
N ASP A 328 1.87 -19.44 19.10
CA ASP A 328 2.19 -20.14 17.85
C ASP A 328 1.11 -19.84 16.80
N PHE A 329 1.42 -18.94 15.87
CA PHE A 329 0.50 -18.56 14.80
C PHE A 329 0.01 -19.77 13.98
N PHE A 330 0.89 -20.73 13.68
CA PHE A 330 0.54 -21.87 12.82
C PHE A 330 -0.33 -22.91 13.53
N GLY A 331 -0.37 -22.87 14.87
CA GLY A 331 -1.26 -23.65 15.72
C GLY A 331 -2.63 -23.02 15.95
N LEU A 332 -2.87 -21.78 15.48
CA LEU A 332 -4.15 -21.11 15.67
C LEU A 332 -5.29 -21.82 14.90
N PRO A 333 -6.53 -21.79 15.43
CA PRO A 333 -7.67 -22.41 14.78
C PRO A 333 -7.91 -21.86 13.36
N LYS A 334 -8.14 -22.79 12.42
CA LYS A 334 -8.51 -22.53 11.03
C LYS A 334 -10.03 -22.62 10.81
N SER A 335 -10.82 -22.51 11.87
CA SER A 335 -12.27 -22.62 11.87
C SER A 335 -12.91 -21.23 12.05
N ALA A 336 -14.24 -21.19 11.98
CA ALA A 336 -15.07 -19.99 11.95
C ALA A 336 -14.55 -18.80 12.78
N PRO A 337 -14.74 -17.57 12.27
CA PRO A 337 -14.13 -16.37 12.85
C PRO A 337 -14.59 -16.13 14.27
N VAL A 338 -13.78 -15.40 15.04
CA VAL A 338 -14.20 -14.87 16.34
C VAL A 338 -15.45 -14.01 16.10
N GLN A 339 -16.49 -14.21 16.89
CA GLN A 339 -17.72 -13.42 16.74
C GLN A 339 -17.42 -11.95 16.98
N GLN A 340 -17.44 -11.16 15.91
CA GLN A 340 -17.26 -9.71 15.98
C GLN A 340 -18.60 -9.06 16.40
N PRO A 341 -18.58 -7.98 17.19
CA PRO A 341 -19.79 -7.21 17.48
C PRO A 341 -20.37 -6.60 16.19
N GLU A 342 -21.68 -6.35 16.18
CA GLU A 342 -22.33 -5.65 15.07
C GLU A 342 -21.76 -4.23 14.94
N PHE A 343 -21.37 -3.82 13.72
CA PHE A 343 -20.93 -2.46 13.48
C PHE A 343 -22.12 -1.48 13.65
N PRO A 344 -21.89 -0.25 14.17
CA PRO A 344 -23.01 0.59 14.61
C PRO A 344 -24.01 1.04 13.54
N ASP A 345 -23.62 1.04 12.27
CA ASP A 345 -24.46 1.41 11.14
C ASP A 345 -24.71 0.22 10.20
N PRO A 346 -25.96 -0.12 9.84
CA PRO A 346 -26.28 -1.30 9.05
C PRO A 346 -25.82 -1.21 7.58
N THR A 347 -25.71 -0.01 7.01
CA THR A 347 -25.21 0.16 5.63
C THR A 347 -23.70 -0.05 5.60
N ILE A 348 -22.97 0.59 6.51
CA ILE A 348 -21.52 0.38 6.66
C ILE A 348 -21.21 -1.05 7.11
N GLN A 349 -22.01 -1.66 7.98
CA GLN A 349 -21.88 -3.07 8.36
C GLN A 349 -21.91 -4.00 7.14
N ARG A 350 -22.90 -3.83 6.25
CA ARG A 350 -23.04 -4.66 5.04
C ARG A 350 -21.87 -4.45 4.08
N PHE A 351 -21.34 -3.23 4.01
CA PHE A 351 -20.19 -2.91 3.19
C PHE A 351 -18.89 -3.50 3.75
N LEU A 352 -18.62 -3.35 5.05
CA LEU A 352 -17.39 -3.83 5.69
C LEU A 352 -17.36 -5.36 5.91
N PHE A 353 -18.53 -5.96 6.09
CA PHE A 353 -18.71 -7.39 6.37
C PHE A 353 -19.69 -8.02 5.37
N PRO A 354 -19.33 -8.08 4.08
CA PRO A 354 -20.21 -8.63 3.07
C PRO A 354 -20.45 -10.13 3.31
N ALA A 355 -21.69 -10.58 3.06
CA ALA A 355 -22.06 -11.99 3.22
C ALA A 355 -21.30 -12.93 2.27
N GLN A 356 -20.92 -12.40 1.10
CA GLN A 356 -20.14 -13.12 0.10
C GLN A 356 -18.94 -12.27 -0.29
N HIS A 357 -17.76 -12.89 -0.33
CA HIS A 357 -16.55 -12.23 -0.79
C HIS A 357 -16.41 -12.45 -2.29
N ARG A 358 -16.05 -11.39 -3.01
CA ARG A 358 -15.75 -11.47 -4.44
C ARG A 358 -14.50 -12.33 -4.65
N LYS A 359 -14.62 -13.38 -5.46
CA LYS A 359 -13.46 -14.18 -5.91
C LYS A 359 -12.58 -13.32 -6.82
N GLN A 360 -11.30 -13.26 -6.51
CA GLN A 360 -10.33 -12.55 -7.33
C GLN A 360 -9.98 -13.40 -8.55
N VAL A 361 -10.02 -12.79 -9.74
CA VAL A 361 -9.66 -13.49 -10.98
C VAL A 361 -8.24 -13.14 -11.42
N ARG A 362 -7.57 -14.06 -12.12
CA ARG A 362 -6.16 -13.91 -12.51
C ARG A 362 -5.90 -12.70 -13.40
N GLU A 363 -6.89 -12.33 -14.22
CA GLU A 363 -6.86 -11.19 -15.13
C GLU A 363 -6.75 -9.85 -14.38
N GLU A 364 -7.27 -9.75 -13.15
CA GLU A 364 -7.08 -8.58 -12.29
C GLU A 364 -5.61 -8.38 -11.92
N GLY A 365 -4.84 -9.47 -11.86
CA GLY A 365 -3.55 -9.52 -11.24
C GLY A 365 -3.62 -9.33 -9.72
N THR A 366 -2.45 -9.23 -9.10
CA THR A 366 -2.32 -9.21 -7.63
C THR A 366 -2.20 -7.80 -7.05
N SER A 367 -2.33 -6.78 -7.89
CA SER A 367 -2.17 -5.35 -7.58
C SER A 367 -3.46 -4.66 -7.10
N GLY A 368 -4.59 -5.39 -7.10
CA GLY A 368 -5.88 -4.88 -6.67
C GLY A 368 -6.84 -4.50 -7.80
N GLY A 369 -6.49 -4.71 -9.07
CA GLY A 369 -7.49 -4.78 -10.16
C GLY A 369 -7.97 -3.45 -10.75
N ASN A 370 -7.31 -2.31 -10.50
CA ASN A 370 -7.74 -1.00 -11.01
C ASN A 370 -7.88 -0.99 -12.53
N LEU A 371 -6.85 -1.41 -13.25
CA LEU A 371 -6.89 -1.46 -14.71
C LEU A 371 -8.00 -2.40 -15.22
N HIS A 372 -8.11 -3.57 -14.61
CA HIS A 372 -9.11 -4.58 -14.99
C HIS A 372 -10.53 -4.03 -14.85
N TYR A 373 -10.84 -3.42 -13.70
CA TYR A 373 -12.15 -2.83 -13.46
C TYR A 373 -12.48 -1.72 -14.48
N ILE A 374 -11.55 -0.79 -14.73
CA ILE A 374 -11.74 0.31 -15.69
C ILE A 374 -12.00 -0.24 -17.10
N LEU A 375 -11.26 -1.26 -17.54
CA LEU A 375 -11.46 -1.89 -18.85
C LEU A 375 -12.87 -2.49 -18.97
N HIS A 376 -13.36 -3.15 -17.92
CA HIS A 376 -14.71 -3.72 -17.90
C HIS A 376 -15.81 -2.67 -17.78
N ASP A 377 -15.60 -1.57 -17.05
CA ASP A 377 -16.57 -0.47 -17.02
C ASP A 377 -16.69 0.17 -18.41
N VAL A 378 -15.57 0.48 -19.06
CA VAL A 378 -15.56 0.97 -20.44
C VAL A 378 -16.26 0.00 -21.39
N GLN A 379 -15.97 -1.30 -21.28
CA GLN A 379 -16.62 -2.32 -22.09
C GLN A 379 -18.14 -2.34 -21.87
N SER A 380 -18.60 -2.19 -20.62
CA SER A 380 -20.03 -2.12 -20.28
C SER A 380 -20.74 -0.93 -20.92
N ARG A 381 -20.03 0.21 -21.09
CA ARG A 381 -20.51 1.43 -21.75
C ARG A 381 -20.46 1.35 -23.29
N HIS A 382 -19.78 0.35 -23.84
CA HIS A 382 -19.65 0.14 -25.29
C HIS A 382 -20.05 -1.30 -25.68
N PRO A 383 -21.36 -1.60 -25.78
CA PRO A 383 -21.85 -2.95 -26.11
C PRO A 383 -21.24 -3.50 -27.41
N GLY A 384 -20.85 -4.78 -27.39
CA GLY A 384 -20.19 -5.45 -28.52
C GLY A 384 -18.69 -5.15 -28.65
N SER A 385 -18.11 -4.30 -27.79
CA SER A 385 -16.67 -4.08 -27.78
C SER A 385 -15.90 -5.26 -27.16
N ARG A 386 -14.64 -5.43 -27.57
CA ARG A 386 -13.73 -6.45 -27.04
C ARG A 386 -12.50 -5.82 -26.39
N ILE A 387 -12.07 -6.38 -25.26
CA ILE A 387 -10.79 -6.05 -24.64
C ILE A 387 -9.69 -6.82 -25.39
N GLN A 388 -8.71 -6.11 -25.90
CA GLN A 388 -7.51 -6.67 -26.52
C GLN A 388 -6.31 -6.36 -25.65
N MET A 389 -5.50 -7.40 -25.38
CA MET A 389 -4.24 -7.29 -24.67
C MET A 389 -3.10 -7.53 -25.65
N ALA A 390 -2.10 -6.64 -25.64
CA ALA A 390 -0.84 -6.81 -26.31
C ALA A 390 0.27 -6.82 -25.26
N ARG A 391 1.11 -7.87 -25.28
CA ARG A 391 2.28 -7.93 -24.41
C ARG A 391 3.30 -6.88 -24.89
N GLY A 392 3.80 -6.08 -23.95
CA GLY A 392 4.89 -5.15 -24.20
C GLY A 392 6.21 -5.88 -24.45
N ARG A 393 7.30 -5.12 -24.53
CA ARG A 393 8.64 -5.70 -24.78
C ARG A 393 9.11 -6.63 -23.64
N ASN A 394 8.65 -6.40 -22.41
CA ASN A 394 9.02 -7.17 -21.21
C ASN A 394 7.78 -7.80 -20.57
N ALA A 395 7.97 -8.80 -19.70
CA ALA A 395 6.88 -9.57 -19.07
C ALA A 395 5.95 -8.72 -18.19
N ASP A 396 6.44 -7.62 -17.61
CA ASP A 396 5.72 -6.75 -16.68
C ASP A 396 5.10 -5.50 -17.34
N VAL A 397 5.10 -5.43 -18.68
CA VAL A 397 4.45 -4.36 -19.43
C VAL A 397 3.37 -4.96 -20.33
N PHE A 398 2.14 -4.48 -20.17
CA PHE A 398 1.02 -4.87 -21.01
C PHE A 398 0.29 -3.63 -21.49
N GLU A 399 -0.14 -3.68 -22.74
CA GLU A 399 -0.98 -2.65 -23.35
C GLU A 399 -2.36 -3.23 -23.59
N TYR A 400 -3.38 -2.44 -23.28
CA TYR A 400 -4.77 -2.84 -23.38
C TYR A 400 -5.53 -1.84 -24.23
N SER A 401 -6.46 -2.35 -25.03
CA SER A 401 -7.40 -1.52 -25.77
C SER A 401 -8.80 -2.12 -25.72
N VAL A 402 -9.80 -1.28 -25.50
CA VAL A 402 -11.21 -1.65 -25.69
C VAL A 402 -11.60 -1.23 -27.10
N VAL A 403 -11.90 -2.19 -27.96
CA VAL A 403 -12.13 -1.94 -29.39
C VAL A 403 -13.58 -2.21 -29.75
N LYS A 404 -14.25 -1.22 -30.34
CA LYS A 404 -15.64 -1.31 -30.80
C LYS A 404 -15.75 -2.28 -31.99
N PRO A 405 -16.97 -2.78 -32.32
CA PRO A 405 -17.18 -3.59 -33.53
C PRO A 405 -16.70 -2.92 -34.83
N SER A 406 -16.68 -1.59 -34.89
CA SER A 406 -16.17 -0.81 -36.02
C SER A 406 -14.65 -0.90 -36.21
N GLY A 407 -13.91 -1.47 -35.26
CA GLY A 407 -12.44 -1.50 -35.25
C GLY A 407 -11.78 -0.28 -34.60
N GLU A 408 -12.55 0.73 -34.21
CA GLU A 408 -12.06 1.91 -33.48
C GLU A 408 -11.78 1.57 -32.01
N ALA A 409 -10.63 2.05 -31.48
CA ALA A 409 -10.33 1.94 -30.06
C ALA A 409 -11.15 2.97 -29.25
N ALA A 410 -12.07 2.49 -28.40
CA ALA A 410 -12.81 3.32 -27.46
C ALA A 410 -11.95 3.78 -26.28
N PHE A 411 -10.97 2.97 -25.89
CA PHE A 411 -10.11 3.24 -24.74
C PHE A 411 -8.77 2.53 -24.90
N LYS A 412 -7.70 3.18 -24.43
CA LYS A 412 -6.35 2.63 -24.41
C LYS A 412 -5.76 2.81 -23.02
N ALA A 413 -5.14 1.76 -22.51
CA ALA A 413 -4.49 1.78 -21.21
C ALA A 413 -3.29 0.86 -21.18
N ALA A 414 -2.50 0.94 -20.12
CA ALA A 414 -1.35 0.08 -19.95
C ALA A 414 -1.09 -0.30 -18.49
N ARG A 415 -0.29 -1.35 -18.31
CA ARG A 415 0.23 -1.81 -17.02
C ARG A 415 1.76 -1.74 -17.07
N TYR A 416 2.37 -1.16 -16.05
CA TYR A 416 3.82 -1.00 -15.89
C TYR A 416 4.24 -1.42 -14.48
N TYR A 417 4.73 -2.66 -14.32
CA TYR A 417 5.20 -3.15 -13.03
C TYR A 417 6.74 -3.18 -12.97
N GLY A 418 7.29 -2.93 -11.79
CA GLY A 418 8.74 -2.90 -11.58
C GLY A 418 9.39 -1.55 -11.94
N PHE A 419 10.33 -1.11 -11.12
CA PHE A 419 11.00 0.20 -11.28
C PHE A 419 11.69 0.42 -12.63
N ARG A 420 12.26 -0.63 -13.23
CA ARG A 420 12.85 -0.55 -14.58
C ARG A 420 11.83 -0.06 -15.61
N ASN A 421 10.59 -0.56 -15.53
CA ASN A 421 9.51 -0.16 -16.44
C ASN A 421 8.95 1.21 -16.08
N ILE A 422 8.87 1.54 -14.79
CA ILE A 422 8.47 2.87 -14.30
C ILE A 422 9.41 3.96 -14.85
N GLN A 423 10.73 3.74 -14.80
CA GLN A 423 11.72 4.67 -15.35
C GLN A 423 11.50 4.90 -16.87
N ASN A 424 11.07 3.88 -17.60
CA ASN A 424 10.73 4.01 -19.02
C ASN A 424 9.47 4.84 -19.23
N LEU A 425 8.43 4.61 -18.42
CA LEU A 425 7.17 5.36 -18.46
C LEU A 425 7.42 6.84 -18.19
N VAL A 426 8.12 7.16 -17.11
CA VAL A 426 8.35 8.53 -16.67
C VAL A 426 9.18 9.33 -17.68
N ARG A 427 10.18 8.71 -18.32
CA ARG A 427 10.94 9.35 -19.40
C ARG A 427 10.07 9.76 -20.59
N LYS A 428 9.01 9.00 -20.89
CA LYS A 428 8.05 9.31 -21.97
C LYS A 428 7.08 10.44 -21.60
N LEU A 429 6.81 10.64 -20.31
CA LEU A 429 5.95 11.73 -19.80
C LEU A 429 6.68 13.07 -19.65
N LYS A 430 8.01 13.08 -19.78
CA LYS A 430 8.82 14.27 -19.58
C LYS A 430 8.46 15.37 -20.60
N PRO A 431 8.12 16.60 -20.15
CA PRO A 431 7.84 17.71 -21.05
C PRO A 431 9.02 18.01 -21.98
N ALA A 432 8.72 18.41 -23.23
CA ALA A 432 9.76 18.80 -24.18
C ALA A 432 10.49 20.06 -23.68
N LYS A 433 11.83 20.00 -23.58
CA LYS A 433 12.63 21.17 -23.18
C LYS A 433 12.61 22.22 -24.30
N PRO A 434 12.31 23.50 -24.01
CA PRO A 434 12.56 24.59 -24.97
C PRO A 434 14.08 24.74 -25.17
N SER A 435 14.50 24.96 -26.43
CA SER A 435 15.91 25.11 -26.80
C SER A 435 16.53 26.30 -26.06
N ARG A 436 17.56 26.06 -25.25
CA ARG A 436 18.34 27.08 -24.53
C ARG A 436 19.60 27.38 -25.32
N MET A 437 19.49 28.13 -26.41
CA MET A 437 20.65 28.81 -27.03
C MET A 437 20.53 30.30 -26.73
N PRO A 438 21.37 30.88 -25.84
CA PRO A 438 21.40 32.31 -25.59
C PRO A 438 21.83 33.05 -26.88
N GLY A 439 20.98 33.93 -27.41
CA GLY A 439 21.30 34.77 -28.57
C GLY A 439 21.11 34.14 -29.96
N GLY A 440 20.73 32.86 -30.04
CA GLY A 440 20.33 32.24 -31.31
C GLY A 440 18.86 32.51 -31.59
N LYS A 441 18.52 33.17 -32.72
CA LYS A 441 17.16 33.05 -33.28
C LYS A 441 16.82 31.56 -33.37
N PRO A 442 15.56 31.14 -33.10
CA PRO A 442 15.19 29.74 -33.19
C PRO A 442 15.31 29.29 -34.65
N VAL A 443 16.50 28.79 -35.03
CA VAL A 443 16.67 28.06 -36.27
C VAL A 443 15.88 26.78 -36.05
N GLY A 444 14.81 26.67 -36.83
CA GLY A 444 13.81 25.63 -36.74
C GLY A 444 14.49 24.30 -36.44
N SER A 445 14.02 23.66 -35.36
CA SER A 445 14.30 22.25 -35.14
C SER A 445 14.03 21.55 -36.45
N ALA A 446 15.07 21.03 -37.11
CA ALA A 446 14.95 20.15 -38.26
C ALA A 446 14.34 18.84 -37.76
N ARG A 447 13.09 18.90 -37.31
CA ARG A 447 12.22 17.75 -37.16
C ARG A 447 11.80 17.39 -38.57
N ARG A 448 12.06 16.14 -38.97
CA ARG A 448 11.38 15.55 -40.11
C ARG A 448 9.87 15.81 -39.97
N PRO A 449 9.18 16.31 -41.01
CA PRO A 449 7.73 16.41 -41.00
C PRO A 449 7.18 14.99 -40.79
N GLY A 450 6.56 14.73 -39.63
CA GLY A 450 6.00 13.41 -39.29
C GLY A 450 6.37 12.86 -37.91
N SER A 451 7.40 13.37 -37.24
CA SER A 451 7.68 12.99 -35.85
C SER A 451 6.85 13.84 -34.89
N LYS A 452 5.57 13.46 -34.69
CA LYS A 452 4.87 13.81 -33.44
C LYS A 452 5.77 13.33 -32.31
N SER A 453 5.98 14.13 -31.26
CA SER A 453 6.45 13.55 -30.00
C SER A 453 5.49 12.41 -29.71
N ALA A 454 6.00 11.18 -29.64
CA ALA A 454 5.18 10.01 -29.32
C ALA A 454 4.75 10.15 -27.85
N GLY A 455 3.81 11.04 -27.60
CA GLY A 455 3.08 11.12 -26.35
C GLY A 455 2.43 9.76 -26.15
N LEU A 456 2.42 9.33 -24.89
CA LEU A 456 1.70 8.12 -24.50
C LEU A 456 0.21 8.34 -24.79
N ASP A 457 -0.30 7.66 -25.83
CA ASP A 457 -1.71 7.67 -26.21
C ASP A 457 -2.49 6.67 -25.34
N TYR A 458 -2.45 6.89 -24.02
CA TYR A 458 -3.20 6.13 -23.03
C TYR A 458 -4.11 7.08 -22.25
N ALA A 459 -5.30 6.61 -21.91
CA ALA A 459 -6.18 7.28 -20.97
C ALA A 459 -5.80 6.95 -19.52
N TYR A 460 -5.33 5.72 -19.27
CA TYR A 460 -4.97 5.25 -17.93
C TYR A 460 -3.73 4.35 -17.95
N VAL A 461 -2.90 4.41 -16.92
CA VAL A 461 -1.77 3.50 -16.71
C VAL A 461 -1.73 3.02 -15.26
N GLU A 462 -1.77 1.71 -15.07
CA GLU A 462 -1.55 1.06 -13.78
C GLU A 462 -0.06 0.86 -13.55
N VAL A 463 0.43 1.38 -12.43
CA VAL A 463 1.85 1.45 -12.07
C VAL A 463 2.07 0.79 -10.71
N MET A 464 2.97 -0.19 -10.64
CA MET A 464 3.33 -0.85 -9.37
C MET A 464 4.86 -0.94 -9.26
N ALA A 465 5.39 -0.58 -8.10
CA ALA A 465 6.82 -0.62 -7.81
C ALA A 465 7.40 -2.05 -7.86
N CYS A 466 6.65 -3.03 -7.36
CA CYS A 466 7.07 -4.43 -7.29
C CYS A 466 6.74 -5.16 -8.61
N PRO A 467 7.68 -5.91 -9.21
CA PRO A 467 7.38 -6.87 -10.27
C PRO A 467 6.33 -7.89 -9.79
N GLY A 468 5.41 -8.28 -10.67
CA GLY A 468 4.34 -9.22 -10.31
C GLY A 468 3.26 -8.68 -9.36
N GLY A 469 3.34 -7.43 -8.88
CA GLY A 469 2.31 -6.81 -8.03
C GLY A 469 2.50 -7.02 -6.52
N CYS A 470 1.42 -6.89 -5.75
CA CYS A 470 1.50 -6.80 -4.29
C CYS A 470 1.73 -8.14 -3.58
N THR A 471 1.50 -9.29 -4.22
CA THR A 471 1.84 -10.60 -3.65
C THR A 471 3.34 -10.79 -3.48
N ASN A 472 4.14 -10.09 -4.30
CA ASN A 472 5.60 -10.02 -4.19
C ASN A 472 6.09 -8.78 -3.39
N GLY A 473 5.21 -8.11 -2.63
CA GLY A 473 5.57 -6.92 -1.87
C GLY A 473 6.73 -7.14 -0.89
N GLY A 474 7.48 -6.09 -0.60
CA GLY A 474 8.69 -6.19 0.24
C GLY A 474 8.43 -6.66 1.68
N GLY A 475 7.21 -6.45 2.20
CA GLY A 475 6.82 -6.88 3.56
C GLY A 475 6.27 -8.31 3.65
N GLN A 476 6.22 -9.03 2.53
CA GLN A 476 5.77 -10.42 2.50
C GLN A 476 6.84 -11.35 3.07
N ILE A 477 6.43 -12.48 3.61
CA ILE A 477 7.34 -13.57 3.96
C ILE A 477 7.97 -14.09 2.66
N LYS A 478 9.31 -14.21 2.65
CA LYS A 478 10.13 -14.60 1.50
C LYS A 478 10.58 -16.05 1.62
N ALA A 479 11.01 -16.65 0.50
CA ALA A 479 11.43 -18.04 0.47
C ALA A 479 12.67 -18.30 1.34
N ASP A 480 13.52 -17.29 1.48
CA ASP A 480 14.75 -17.27 2.27
C ASP A 480 14.53 -16.86 3.73
N ASP A 481 13.28 -16.59 4.14
CA ASP A 481 12.97 -16.42 5.56
C ASP A 481 13.08 -17.78 6.27
N GLN A 482 13.75 -17.80 7.42
CA GLN A 482 14.00 -19.02 8.20
C GLN A 482 12.72 -19.84 8.46
N VAL A 483 11.60 -19.16 8.74
CA VAL A 483 10.30 -19.83 8.95
C VAL A 483 9.84 -20.63 7.73
N ILE A 484 10.15 -20.17 6.52
CA ILE A 484 9.82 -20.89 5.28
C ILE A 484 10.84 -21.99 5.02
N ILE A 485 12.13 -21.71 5.20
CA ILE A 485 13.21 -22.70 5.09
C ILE A 485 12.90 -23.92 5.96
N ASP A 486 12.59 -23.70 7.24
CA ASP A 486 12.30 -24.76 8.20
C ASP A 486 11.03 -25.55 7.85
N ARG A 487 9.94 -24.85 7.48
CA ARG A 487 8.64 -25.48 7.21
C ARG A 487 8.60 -26.21 5.86
N LYS A 488 9.37 -25.76 4.87
CA LYS A 488 9.40 -26.32 3.52
C LYS A 488 10.61 -27.21 3.26
N GLY A 489 11.57 -27.26 4.18
CA GLY A 489 12.80 -28.03 4.02
C GLY A 489 13.68 -27.51 2.87
N LEU A 490 13.73 -26.19 2.68
CA LEU A 490 14.59 -25.58 1.65
C LEU A 490 16.05 -25.52 2.13
N GLY A 491 16.99 -25.36 1.20
CA GLY A 491 18.38 -25.06 1.57
C GLY A 491 18.52 -23.64 2.17
N GLU A 492 19.63 -23.38 2.88
CA GLU A 492 19.89 -22.10 3.58
C GLU A 492 19.84 -20.85 2.67
N LYS A 493 19.97 -21.02 1.35
CA LYS A 493 19.84 -19.96 0.34
C LYS A 493 19.04 -20.47 -0.86
N PRO A 494 17.70 -20.35 -0.83
CA PRO A 494 16.85 -20.71 -1.96
C PRO A 494 17.24 -19.92 -3.21
N GLY A 495 17.39 -20.63 -4.34
CA GLY A 495 17.72 -20.05 -5.62
C GLY A 495 16.52 -19.36 -6.29
N PRO A 496 16.71 -18.84 -7.51
CA PRO A 496 15.66 -18.15 -8.26
C PRO A 496 14.41 -19.02 -8.52
N ASP A 497 14.61 -20.33 -8.73
CA ASP A 497 13.52 -21.27 -9.00
C ASP A 497 12.66 -21.53 -7.77
N GLU A 498 13.27 -21.70 -6.59
CA GLU A 498 12.56 -21.84 -5.32
C GLU A 498 11.78 -20.57 -4.97
N GLN A 499 12.37 -19.39 -5.22
CA GLN A 499 11.68 -18.11 -5.01
C GLN A 499 10.49 -17.94 -5.95
N LYS A 500 10.63 -18.37 -7.22
CA LYS A 500 9.54 -18.36 -8.19
C LYS A 500 8.43 -19.34 -7.82
N ALA A 501 8.79 -20.54 -7.35
CA ALA A 501 7.84 -21.53 -6.86
C ALA A 501 7.08 -21.01 -5.63
N TRP A 502 7.79 -20.36 -4.70
CA TRP A 502 7.19 -19.69 -3.54
C TRP A 502 6.18 -18.61 -3.95
N LEU A 503 6.56 -17.74 -4.87
CA LEU A 503 5.64 -16.70 -5.37
C LEU A 503 4.43 -17.32 -6.08
N ALA A 504 4.61 -18.38 -6.85
CA ALA A 504 3.51 -19.10 -7.49
C ALA A 504 2.54 -19.70 -6.48
N GLU A 505 3.04 -20.21 -5.34
CA GLU A 505 2.19 -20.72 -4.25
C GLU A 505 1.39 -19.59 -3.58
N ILE A 506 2.01 -18.42 -3.37
CA ILE A 506 1.29 -17.23 -2.85
C ILE A 506 0.21 -16.79 -3.83
N ASP A 507 0.52 -16.72 -5.13
CA ASP A 507 -0.44 -16.33 -6.16
C ASP A 507 -1.58 -17.35 -6.25
N GLU A 508 -1.29 -18.65 -6.14
CA GLU A 508 -2.32 -19.69 -6.05
C GLU A 508 -3.22 -19.48 -4.84
N ALA A 509 -2.66 -19.24 -3.65
CA ALA A 509 -3.44 -18.92 -2.44
C ALA A 509 -4.28 -17.63 -2.60
N TYR A 510 -3.79 -16.64 -3.36
CA TYR A 510 -4.49 -15.40 -3.64
C TYR A 510 -5.69 -15.58 -4.58
N PHE A 511 -5.55 -16.42 -5.62
CA PHE A 511 -6.60 -16.65 -6.62
C PHE A 511 -7.53 -17.84 -6.33
N SER A 512 -7.12 -18.77 -5.47
CA SER A 512 -7.90 -19.95 -5.05
C SER A 512 -9.13 -19.63 -4.20
N GLY A 513 -9.59 -18.36 -4.17
CA GLY A 513 -10.71 -17.88 -3.37
C GLY A 513 -11.88 -18.87 -3.34
N ASP A 514 -12.44 -19.02 -2.13
CA ASP A 514 -13.33 -20.10 -1.71
C ASP A 514 -14.20 -20.67 -2.83
N GLU A 515 -14.11 -21.98 -3.04
CA GLU A 515 -15.25 -22.71 -3.61
C GLU A 515 -16.43 -22.48 -2.63
N PRO A 516 -17.59 -22.00 -3.09
CA PRO A 516 -18.73 -21.85 -2.19
C PRO A 516 -19.03 -23.22 -1.58
N ASP A 517 -19.18 -23.27 -0.25
CA ASP A 517 -19.78 -24.43 0.40
C ASP A 517 -21.06 -24.77 -0.37
N ALA A 518 -21.16 -26.02 -0.85
CA ALA A 518 -22.23 -26.51 -1.71
C ALA A 518 -23.64 -26.49 -1.07
N ALA A 519 -23.85 -25.72 0.00
CA ALA A 519 -25.06 -25.68 0.82
C ALA A 519 -25.95 -24.43 0.60
N HIS A 520 -25.52 -23.41 -0.14
CA HIS A 520 -26.36 -22.25 -0.43
C HIS A 520 -26.45 -21.97 -1.93
N GLY A 521 -27.54 -22.48 -2.51
CA GLY A 521 -27.86 -22.35 -3.92
C GLY A 521 -27.77 -20.91 -4.41
N ILE A 522 -27.24 -20.78 -5.62
CA ILE A 522 -27.17 -19.55 -6.40
C ILE A 522 -28.59 -18.99 -6.50
N GLY A 523 -28.86 -17.95 -5.71
CA GLY A 523 -29.98 -17.05 -5.97
C GLY A 523 -29.68 -16.34 -7.28
N ASN A 524 -30.28 -16.83 -8.36
CA ASN A 524 -30.29 -16.25 -9.70
C ASN A 524 -31.08 -14.93 -9.71
N GLY A 525 -30.65 -13.95 -8.91
CA GLY A 525 -31.17 -12.60 -8.91
C GLY A 525 -30.46 -11.79 -10.00
N ASN A 526 -31.22 -11.36 -11.02
CA ASN A 526 -30.81 -10.48 -12.12
C ASN A 526 -29.44 -9.80 -11.96
N SER A 527 -28.43 -10.33 -12.68
CA SER A 527 -27.07 -9.79 -12.80
C SER A 527 -26.98 -8.49 -13.63
N THR A 528 -28.07 -7.73 -13.70
CA THR A 528 -28.13 -6.46 -14.42
C THR A 528 -27.41 -5.37 -13.61
N GLY A 529 -26.32 -4.82 -14.16
CA GLY A 529 -25.62 -3.67 -13.57
C GLY A 529 -24.31 -3.98 -12.83
N LEU A 530 -23.86 -5.23 -12.79
CA LEU A 530 -22.52 -5.56 -12.26
C LEU A 530 -21.43 -5.25 -13.30
N VAL A 531 -20.33 -4.65 -12.85
CA VAL A 531 -19.11 -4.44 -13.62
C VAL A 531 -17.99 -5.23 -12.95
N ALA A 532 -17.44 -6.22 -13.65
CA ALA A 532 -16.45 -7.15 -13.10
C ALA A 532 -16.88 -7.79 -11.75
N GLY A 533 -18.18 -8.04 -11.55
CA GLY A 533 -18.72 -8.61 -10.31
C GLY A 533 -18.95 -7.62 -9.16
N ILE A 534 -18.71 -6.32 -9.38
CA ILE A 534 -18.97 -5.25 -8.40
C ILE A 534 -20.18 -4.45 -8.87
N SER A 535 -21.08 -4.09 -7.94
CA SER A 535 -22.21 -3.19 -8.22
C SER A 535 -21.79 -1.73 -8.04
N PRO A 536 -21.61 -0.94 -9.13
CA PRO A 536 -21.17 0.45 -8.98
C PRO A 536 -22.22 1.32 -8.28
N SER A 537 -23.50 1.03 -8.44
CA SER A 537 -24.57 1.73 -7.72
C SER A 537 -24.50 1.47 -6.22
N HIS A 538 -24.34 0.21 -5.79
CA HIS A 538 -24.20 -0.13 -4.37
C HIS A 538 -23.02 0.60 -3.71
N ILE A 539 -21.88 0.66 -4.41
CA ILE A 539 -20.70 1.38 -3.94
C ILE A 539 -20.99 2.88 -3.82
N ARG A 540 -21.56 3.51 -4.86
CA ARG A 540 -21.89 4.94 -4.83
C ARG A 540 -22.92 5.27 -3.75
N ASP A 541 -23.95 4.44 -3.57
CA ASP A 541 -24.96 4.58 -2.52
C ASP A 541 -24.33 4.48 -1.13
N THR A 542 -23.38 3.56 -0.94
CA THR A 542 -22.63 3.41 0.32
C THR A 542 -21.74 4.63 0.59
N LEU A 543 -21.04 5.15 -0.42
CA LEU A 543 -20.20 6.34 -0.29
C LEU A 543 -21.05 7.59 -0.01
N ALA A 544 -22.21 7.73 -0.63
CA ALA A 544 -23.17 8.80 -0.35
C ALA A 544 -23.75 8.70 1.07
N HIS A 545 -24.06 7.48 1.53
CA HIS A 545 -24.47 7.25 2.92
C HIS A 545 -23.34 7.59 3.90
N TRP A 546 -22.10 7.26 3.57
CA TRP A 546 -20.94 7.61 4.40
C TRP A 546 -20.74 9.13 4.51
N GLU A 547 -20.93 9.87 3.41
CA GLU A 547 -20.97 11.34 3.40
C GLU A 547 -22.11 11.88 4.28
N ASP A 548 -23.32 11.33 4.17
CA ASP A 548 -24.48 11.75 4.96
C ASP A 548 -24.30 11.54 6.47
N ILE A 549 -23.85 10.34 6.89
CA ILE A 549 -23.69 10.06 8.32
C ILE A 549 -22.61 10.95 8.94
N THR A 550 -21.50 11.19 8.23
CA THR A 550 -20.37 11.97 8.72
C THR A 550 -20.58 13.48 8.59
N GLY A 551 -21.39 13.92 7.64
CA GLY A 551 -21.51 15.33 7.24
C GLY A 551 -20.25 15.88 6.56
N ILE A 552 -19.38 15.01 6.02
CA ILE A 552 -18.13 15.38 5.36
C ILE A 552 -18.25 15.02 3.88
N GLN A 553 -17.92 15.98 3.01
CA GLN A 553 -17.99 15.77 1.57
C GLN A 553 -17.05 14.66 1.09
N LEU A 554 -17.52 13.89 0.10
CA LEU A 554 -16.79 12.73 -0.43
C LEU A 554 -15.41 13.09 -1.00
N ASP A 555 -15.23 14.28 -1.56
CA ASP A 555 -13.95 14.76 -2.07
C ASP A 555 -12.86 14.77 -0.98
N ARG A 556 -13.25 15.12 0.25
CA ARG A 556 -12.34 15.19 1.41
C ARG A 556 -12.14 13.84 2.09
N LEU A 557 -13.14 12.97 1.98
CA LEU A 557 -13.09 11.61 2.54
C LEU A 557 -12.25 10.67 1.66
N ALA A 558 -12.45 10.71 0.34
CA ALA A 558 -11.97 9.67 -0.57
C ALA A 558 -10.78 10.06 -1.43
N TYR A 559 -10.43 11.35 -1.50
CA TYR A 559 -9.33 11.84 -2.32
C TYR A 559 -8.20 12.43 -1.47
N THR A 560 -7.01 12.48 -2.07
CA THR A 560 -5.78 12.98 -1.47
C THR A 560 -5.07 13.94 -2.44
N SER A 561 -3.91 14.43 -2.03
CA SER A 561 -3.01 15.30 -2.77
C SER A 561 -1.58 14.76 -2.74
N TYR A 562 -0.73 15.30 -3.61
CA TYR A 562 0.70 14.98 -3.69
C TYR A 562 1.52 16.26 -3.58
N ARG A 563 2.76 16.13 -3.13
CA ARG A 563 3.69 17.27 -3.02
C ARG A 563 4.99 17.02 -3.76
N GLU A 564 5.54 18.08 -4.34
CA GLU A 564 6.93 18.07 -4.81
C GLU A 564 7.86 18.08 -3.61
N VAL A 565 8.76 17.10 -3.53
CA VAL A 565 9.78 17.04 -2.48
C VAL A 565 11.05 17.70 -3.00
N VAL A 566 11.34 18.91 -2.55
CA VAL A 566 12.58 19.62 -2.88
C VAL A 566 13.67 19.19 -1.90
N SER A 567 14.68 18.48 -2.39
CA SER A 567 15.85 18.14 -1.58
C SER A 567 16.73 19.37 -1.36
N ASP A 568 16.90 19.78 -0.11
CA ASP A 568 17.82 20.84 0.31
C ASP A 568 19.21 20.32 0.69
N VAL A 569 19.49 19.03 0.46
CA VAL A 569 20.79 18.42 0.77
C VAL A 569 21.88 19.10 -0.07
N GLY A 570 22.76 19.85 0.61
CA GLY A 570 23.89 20.58 -0.01
C GLY A 570 23.68 22.09 -0.18
N LYS A 571 22.54 22.65 0.25
CA LYS A 571 22.38 24.11 0.35
C LYS A 571 22.94 24.60 1.70
N PRO A 572 23.59 25.77 1.78
CA PRO A 572 24.01 26.35 3.05
C PRO A 572 22.77 26.72 3.85
N VAL A 573 22.55 26.04 4.97
CA VAL A 573 21.44 26.28 5.90
C VAL A 573 22.02 26.92 7.17
N SER A 574 21.38 27.97 7.68
CA SER A 574 21.81 28.65 8.92
C SER A 574 21.59 27.76 10.15
N ASP A 575 22.39 27.92 11.21
CA ASP A 575 22.25 27.12 12.44
C ASP A 575 20.88 27.30 13.11
N THR A 576 20.24 28.45 12.91
CA THR A 576 18.88 28.74 13.40
C THR A 576 17.82 27.93 12.64
N GLU A 577 17.97 27.77 11.33
CA GLU A 577 17.11 26.90 10.51
C GLU A 577 17.33 25.41 10.83
N ARG A 578 18.56 25.01 11.18
CA ARG A 578 18.88 23.66 11.64
C ARG A 578 18.15 23.29 12.94
N VAL A 579 18.11 24.21 13.91
CA VAL A 579 17.40 24.01 15.18
C VAL A 579 15.89 23.97 14.99
N VAL A 580 15.33 24.80 14.11
CA VAL A 580 13.90 24.75 13.74
C VAL A 580 13.56 23.45 13.00
N GLN A 581 14.43 22.97 12.10
CA GLN A 581 14.25 21.67 11.45
C GLN A 581 14.34 20.49 12.43
N LEU A 582 15.24 20.54 13.42
CA LEU A 582 15.36 19.49 14.45
C LEU A 582 14.18 19.48 15.42
N ALA A 583 13.67 20.66 15.81
CA ALA A 583 12.48 20.77 16.65
C ALA A 583 11.19 20.35 15.92
N GLY A 584 11.13 20.50 14.59
CA GLY A 584 10.04 19.97 13.74
C GLY A 584 10.14 18.47 13.41
N LYS A 585 11.32 17.85 13.59
CA LYS A 585 11.61 16.46 13.17
C LYS A 585 11.32 15.38 14.22
N ILE A 586 10.86 15.71 15.42
CA ILE A 586 10.43 14.71 16.44
C ILE A 586 9.00 14.18 16.15
N GLY A 587 8.56 14.22 14.89
CA GLY A 587 7.17 13.94 14.54
C GLY A 587 6.92 13.42 13.13
N GLY A 588 7.95 13.09 12.35
CA GLY A 588 7.71 12.44 11.07
C GLY A 588 7.16 13.34 9.95
N GLY A 589 7.31 14.65 10.08
CA GLY A 589 7.05 15.56 8.98
C GLY A 589 8.09 15.36 7.88
N TRP A 590 7.61 15.28 6.65
CA TRP A 590 8.42 15.30 5.44
C TRP A 590 8.86 16.72 5.12
#